data_AF-A0A663MRL0-F1
#
_entry.id   AF-A0A663MRL0-F1
#
_cell.length_a   1.000
_cell.length_b   1.000
_cell.length_c   1.000
_cell.angle_alpha   90.00
_cell.angle_beta   90.00
_cell.angle_gamma   90.00
#
_symmetry.space_group_name_H-M   'P 1'
#
loop_
_entity.id
_entity.type
_entity.pdbx_description
1 polymer ?
#
loop_
_entity_poly.entity_id
_entity_poly.type
_entity_poly.pdbx_seq_one_letter_code
_entity_poly.pdbx_strand_id
1 'polypeptide(L)'
;GLSSIFTLLSMNMYVIESEWNDETPAKRLELTCNTSDEALPVYWKKGTELKGTGKTLIAEVKEFPDAGNYTCLTANTHEIISYDFFLITKIDSNGQMIRSILKSFKEPNRTFLKCEAKNYSGIFICSWMTENESPNVKFTIRSLKGSQGDVTCSSPVAHTDLSVTEYTEYRAQCQIENYCPFAEEHQPIEMFLEVIDEVEYENYTSSFFIRDIIKPDPPQCQYVTTNGTVTWTYPRTWSTPKSYFPLTFRVQVESTKKHESQVYDTDEQSMQIPTAGPEDKISVQARDRYYNSSWSEWSSLCR
;
A
#
# COMPACT_ATOMS: atom_id res chain seq x y z
N GLY A 1 -38.37 -6.83 0.23
CA GLY A 1 -37.10 -7.14 -0.43
C GLY A 1 -36.09 -6.10 -0.01
N LEU A 2 -35.35 -6.38 1.06
CA LEU A 2 -34.27 -5.53 1.54
C LEU A 2 -32.98 -6.10 0.96
N SER A 3 -32.60 -5.60 -0.22
CA SER A 3 -31.31 -5.93 -0.83
C SER A 3 -30.23 -5.19 -0.04
N SER A 4 -29.27 -5.92 0.50
CA SER A 4 -28.11 -5.49 1.28
C SER A 4 -27.53 -4.13 0.83
N ILE A 5 -27.63 -3.10 1.68
CA ILE A 5 -27.23 -1.70 1.35
C ILE A 5 -25.83 -1.36 1.91
N PHE A 6 -25.17 -2.30 2.60
CA PHE A 6 -23.88 -2.07 3.26
C PHE A 6 -23.01 -3.33 3.31
N THR A 7 -21.70 -3.11 3.34
CA THR A 7 -20.70 -4.19 3.45
C THR A 7 -20.28 -4.31 4.90
N LEU A 8 -20.46 -5.49 5.50
CA LEU A 8 -19.91 -5.82 6.82
C LEU A 8 -18.39 -5.94 6.68
N LEU A 9 -17.66 -5.02 7.33
CA LEU A 9 -16.20 -4.95 7.25
C LEU A 9 -15.55 -5.83 8.32
N SER A 10 -16.12 -5.79 9.53
CA SER A 10 -15.80 -6.67 10.66
C SER A 10 -17.00 -6.70 11.61
N MET A 11 -16.93 -7.46 12.70
CA MET A 11 -18.03 -7.56 13.67
C MET A 11 -18.48 -6.16 14.13
N ASN A 12 -19.74 -5.81 13.82
CA ASN A 12 -20.39 -4.54 14.13
C ASN A 12 -19.81 -3.29 13.43
N MET A 13 -19.09 -3.44 12.30
CA MET A 13 -18.59 -2.31 11.51
C MET A 13 -19.06 -2.41 10.06
N TYR A 14 -19.70 -1.35 9.56
CA TYR A 14 -20.33 -1.32 8.24
C TYR A 14 -19.86 -0.13 7.42
N VAL A 15 -19.63 -0.35 6.13
CA VAL A 15 -19.26 0.72 5.19
C VAL A 15 -20.48 1.13 4.36
N ILE A 16 -20.76 2.43 4.35
CA ILE A 16 -21.86 3.06 3.63
C ILE A 16 -21.30 3.91 2.50
N GLU A 17 -21.58 3.53 1.26
CA GLU A 17 -21.29 4.39 0.10
C GLU A 17 -22.24 5.59 0.09
N SER A 18 -21.74 6.81 -0.05
CA SER A 18 -22.55 8.02 -0.03
C SER A 18 -22.09 9.03 -1.09
N GLU A 19 -23.04 9.50 -1.89
CA GLU A 19 -22.83 10.58 -2.86
C GLU A 19 -23.21 11.92 -2.23
N TRP A 20 -22.25 12.84 -2.19
CA TRP A 20 -22.38 14.10 -1.46
C TRP A 20 -22.81 15.23 -2.39
N ASN A 21 -24.11 15.30 -2.64
CA ASN A 21 -24.73 16.39 -3.40
C ASN A 21 -26.11 16.73 -2.80
N ASP A 22 -26.73 17.85 -3.20
CA ASP A 22 -28.02 18.28 -2.67
C ASP A 22 -29.22 17.43 -3.13
N GLU A 23 -29.07 16.69 -4.22
CA GLU A 23 -30.14 15.93 -4.88
C GLU A 23 -30.30 14.51 -4.30
N THR A 24 -29.20 13.88 -3.90
CA THR A 24 -29.15 12.51 -3.41
C THR A 24 -29.60 12.48 -1.93
N PRO A 25 -30.67 11.73 -1.59
CA PRO A 25 -31.15 11.64 -0.22
C PRO A 25 -30.22 10.79 0.65
N ALA A 26 -30.34 10.95 1.97
CA ALA A 26 -29.64 10.11 2.93
C ALA A 26 -30.04 8.63 2.79
N LYS A 27 -29.10 7.72 3.04
CA LYS A 27 -29.39 6.29 3.10
C LYS A 27 -30.08 5.97 4.43
N ARG A 28 -31.22 5.27 4.36
CA ARG A 28 -32.00 4.86 5.54
C ARG A 28 -31.61 3.43 5.92
N LEU A 29 -31.06 3.27 7.12
CA LEU A 29 -30.55 2.02 7.66
C LEU A 29 -31.38 1.60 8.87
N GLU A 30 -31.86 0.37 8.88
CA GLU A 30 -32.59 -0.19 10.03
C GLU A 30 -31.63 -0.95 10.95
N LEU A 31 -31.43 -0.43 12.16
CA LEU A 31 -30.59 -1.03 13.19
C LEU A 31 -31.45 -1.77 14.18
N THR A 32 -31.04 -2.97 14.57
CA THR A 32 -31.79 -3.80 15.51
C THR A 32 -30.92 -4.13 16.70
N CYS A 33 -31.41 -3.78 17.89
CA CYS A 33 -30.69 -4.03 19.13
C CYS A 33 -30.61 -5.53 19.39
N ASN A 34 -29.40 -6.04 19.64
CA ASN A 34 -29.16 -7.48 19.78
C ASN A 34 -29.56 -8.01 21.18
N THR A 35 -30.84 -7.88 21.50
CA THR A 35 -31.46 -8.42 22.72
C THR A 35 -32.41 -9.57 22.37
N SER A 36 -32.34 -10.65 23.15
CA SER A 36 -33.27 -11.79 23.07
C SER A 36 -34.61 -11.51 23.76
N ASP A 37 -34.69 -10.51 24.63
CA ASP A 37 -35.91 -10.08 25.28
C ASP A 37 -36.56 -8.93 24.50
N GLU A 38 -37.68 -9.22 23.85
CA GLU A 38 -38.47 -8.25 23.06
C GLU A 38 -39.17 -7.19 23.93
N ALA A 39 -39.39 -7.48 25.23
CA ALA A 39 -40.07 -6.57 26.14
C ALA A 39 -39.11 -5.64 26.88
N LEU A 40 -37.79 -5.88 26.76
CA LEU A 40 -36.77 -5.07 27.42
C LEU A 40 -36.80 -3.64 26.85
N PRO A 41 -37.06 -2.60 27.67
CA PRO A 41 -37.05 -1.23 27.20
C PRO A 41 -35.61 -0.79 26.90
N VAL A 42 -35.37 -0.37 25.66
CA VAL A 42 -34.06 0.07 25.18
C VAL A 42 -34.14 1.41 24.47
N TYR A 43 -33.02 2.10 24.36
CA TYR A 43 -32.88 3.31 23.57
C TYR A 43 -31.51 3.36 22.87
N TRP A 44 -31.43 4.19 21.83
CA TRP A 44 -30.24 4.35 21.01
C TRP A 44 -29.59 5.71 21.20
N LYS A 45 -28.27 5.72 21.32
CA LYS A 45 -27.46 6.93 21.36
C LYS A 45 -26.40 6.93 20.27
N LYS A 46 -26.05 8.14 19.85
CA LYS A 46 -24.86 8.41 19.05
C LYS A 46 -24.05 9.50 19.73
N GLY A 47 -22.87 9.14 20.22
CA GLY A 47 -22.12 10.01 21.15
C GLY A 47 -22.99 10.32 22.37
N THR A 48 -23.33 11.59 22.58
CA THR A 48 -24.20 12.05 23.68
C THR A 48 -25.68 12.20 23.27
N GLU A 49 -26.00 12.14 21.97
CA GLU A 49 -27.32 12.45 21.44
C GLU A 49 -28.24 11.22 21.46
N LEU A 50 -29.48 11.42 21.93
CA LEU A 50 -30.53 10.40 21.86
C LEU A 50 -31.09 10.34 20.44
N LYS A 51 -30.98 9.18 19.78
CA LYS A 51 -31.45 8.98 18.41
C LYS A 51 -32.82 8.32 18.31
N GLY A 52 -33.21 7.52 19.31
CA GLY A 52 -34.52 6.89 19.32
C GLY A 52 -34.72 5.94 20.48
N THR A 53 -35.95 5.45 20.65
CA THR A 53 -36.33 4.45 21.66
C THR A 53 -36.94 3.23 20.99
N GLY A 54 -36.86 2.08 21.65
CA GLY A 54 -37.33 0.81 21.12
C GLY A 54 -36.24 -0.01 20.43
N LYS A 55 -36.58 -1.25 20.11
CA LYS A 55 -35.61 -2.26 19.63
C LYS A 55 -34.98 -1.89 18.28
N THR A 56 -35.75 -1.25 17.40
CA THR A 56 -35.31 -0.86 16.06
C THR A 56 -35.13 0.65 15.95
N LEU A 57 -34.04 1.09 15.29
CA LEU A 57 -33.79 2.49 14.95
C LEU A 57 -33.63 2.61 13.43
N ILE A 58 -34.29 3.60 12.82
CA ILE A 58 -34.01 3.99 11.44
C ILE A 58 -33.00 5.15 11.49
N ALA A 59 -31.75 4.87 11.12
CA ALA A 59 -30.70 5.87 10.99
C ALA A 59 -30.66 6.40 9.55
N GLU A 60 -30.56 7.72 9.39
CA GLU A 60 -30.35 8.36 8.10
C GLU A 60 -28.89 8.79 8.01
N VAL A 61 -28.16 8.25 7.04
CA VAL A 61 -26.71 8.43 6.89
C VAL A 61 -26.39 9.03 5.53
N LYS A 62 -25.81 10.23 5.52
CA LYS A 62 -25.37 10.92 4.29
C LYS A 62 -23.93 11.40 4.42
N GLU A 63 -23.62 12.14 5.47
CA GLU A 63 -22.32 12.81 5.65
C GLU A 63 -21.59 12.28 6.89
N PHE A 64 -20.33 12.68 7.08
CA PHE A 64 -19.53 12.23 8.24
C PHE A 64 -20.17 12.46 9.61
N PRO A 65 -20.88 13.58 9.88
CA PRO A 65 -21.61 13.73 11.13
C PRO A 65 -22.68 12.67 11.37
N ASP A 66 -23.09 11.92 10.34
CA ASP A 66 -24.03 10.78 10.41
C ASP A 66 -23.32 9.42 10.59
N ALA A 67 -22.01 9.36 10.39
CA ALA A 67 -21.19 8.16 10.62
C ALA A 67 -20.79 7.96 12.10
N GLY A 68 -20.10 6.86 12.41
CA GLY A 68 -19.60 6.55 13.76
C GLY A 68 -20.51 5.59 14.54
N ASN A 69 -20.37 5.60 15.86
CA ASN A 69 -20.94 4.56 16.72
C ASN A 69 -22.40 4.84 17.14
N TYR A 70 -23.30 3.91 16.81
CA TYR A 70 -24.67 3.86 17.27
C TYR A 70 -24.79 2.77 18.33
N THR A 71 -25.08 3.18 19.56
CA THR A 71 -25.09 2.28 20.72
C THR A 71 -26.51 2.08 21.22
N CYS A 72 -26.93 0.81 21.35
CA CYS A 72 -28.16 0.43 22.03
C CYS A 72 -27.89 0.21 23.52
N LEU A 73 -28.69 0.84 24.37
CA LEU A 73 -28.58 0.72 25.83
C LEU A 73 -29.92 0.36 26.47
N THR A 74 -29.85 -0.28 27.63
CA THR A 74 -31.03 -0.50 28.48
C THR A 74 -31.56 0.83 29.01
N ALA A 75 -32.89 0.99 29.06
CA ALA A 75 -33.51 2.20 29.60
C ALA A 75 -33.30 2.38 31.10
N ASN A 76 -33.20 1.27 31.83
CA ASN A 76 -33.18 1.28 33.30
C ASN A 76 -31.76 1.39 33.88
N THR A 77 -30.81 0.61 33.35
CA THR A 77 -29.44 0.54 33.87
C THR A 77 -28.43 1.34 33.05
N HIS A 78 -28.81 1.80 31.84
CA HIS A 78 -27.92 2.44 30.89
C HIS A 78 -26.73 1.56 30.47
N GLU A 79 -26.91 0.24 30.54
CA GLU A 79 -25.90 -0.73 30.12
C GLU A 79 -25.95 -0.92 28.61
N ILE A 80 -24.77 -1.04 28.00
CA ILE A 80 -24.63 -1.27 26.55
C ILE A 80 -25.03 -2.71 26.23
N ILE A 81 -25.97 -2.88 25.31
CA ILE A 81 -26.41 -4.19 24.82
C ILE A 81 -25.67 -4.53 23.53
N SER A 82 -25.68 -3.61 22.59
CA SER A 82 -25.04 -3.76 21.28
C SER A 82 -24.64 -2.40 20.73
N TYR A 83 -23.81 -2.41 19.71
CA TYR A 83 -23.42 -1.21 19.00
C TYR A 83 -23.18 -1.55 17.53
N ASP A 84 -23.37 -0.56 16.66
CA ASP A 84 -23.09 -0.62 15.23
C ASP A 84 -22.26 0.61 14.84
N PHE A 85 -21.11 0.40 14.21
CA PHE A 85 -20.20 1.47 13.80
C PHE A 85 -20.27 1.67 12.28
N PHE A 86 -20.64 2.87 11.85
CA PHE A 86 -20.68 3.21 10.42
C PHE A 86 -19.45 3.97 9.98
N LEU A 87 -18.89 3.51 8.86
CA LEU A 87 -17.91 4.19 8.05
C LEU A 87 -18.59 4.69 6.77
N ILE A 88 -18.07 5.76 6.19
CA ILE A 88 -18.57 6.32 4.93
C ILE A 88 -17.50 6.25 3.86
N THR A 89 -17.88 5.73 2.70
CA THR A 89 -17.14 5.86 1.45
C THR A 89 -17.77 6.96 0.62
N LYS A 90 -17.02 8.01 0.33
CA LYS A 90 -17.46 9.04 -0.61
C LYS A 90 -17.43 8.48 -2.04
N ILE A 91 -18.54 8.60 -2.75
CA ILE A 91 -18.64 8.25 -4.18
C ILE A 91 -19.03 9.47 -5.01
N ASP A 92 -18.58 9.50 -6.25
CA ASP A 92 -19.04 10.48 -7.24
C ASP A 92 -20.37 10.06 -7.90
N SER A 93 -20.88 10.88 -8.82
CA SER A 93 -22.12 10.62 -9.54
C SER A 93 -22.09 9.41 -10.48
N ASN A 94 -20.91 8.85 -10.74
CA ASN A 94 -20.74 7.61 -11.49
C ASN A 94 -20.61 6.39 -10.56
N GLY A 95 -20.72 6.57 -9.25
CA GLY A 95 -20.51 5.53 -8.25
C GLY A 95 -19.03 5.18 -8.03
N GLN A 96 -18.09 6.01 -8.50
CA GLN A 96 -16.67 5.78 -8.27
C GLN A 96 -16.23 6.38 -6.93
N MET A 97 -15.43 5.61 -6.19
CA MET A 97 -14.88 6.06 -4.91
C MET A 97 -13.96 7.26 -5.11
N ILE A 98 -14.26 8.34 -4.38
CA ILE A 98 -13.42 9.53 -4.33
C ILE A 98 -12.22 9.23 -3.43
N ARG A 99 -11.02 9.60 -3.91
CA ARG A 99 -9.74 9.34 -3.23
C ARG A 99 -9.19 10.63 -2.65
N SER A 100 -9.12 10.70 -1.33
CA SER A 100 -8.62 11.87 -0.60
C SER A 100 -7.61 11.54 0.49
N ILE A 101 -7.63 10.34 1.07
CA ILE A 101 -6.76 10.02 2.20
C ILE A 101 -5.31 9.78 1.75
N LEU A 102 -5.09 8.93 0.72
CA LEU A 102 -3.74 8.63 0.26
C LEU A 102 -3.26 9.58 -0.83
N LYS A 103 -1.95 9.86 -0.82
CA LYS A 103 -1.25 10.55 -1.89
C LYS A 103 -0.79 9.57 -2.97
N SER A 104 -1.05 9.93 -4.22
CA SER A 104 -0.58 9.19 -5.38
C SER A 104 0.92 9.37 -5.62
N PHE A 105 1.63 8.28 -5.92
CA PHE A 105 3.04 8.26 -6.32
C PHE A 105 3.27 8.81 -7.74
N LYS A 106 2.25 8.74 -8.61
CA LYS A 106 2.39 9.13 -10.02
C LYS A 106 1.10 9.75 -10.52
N GLU A 107 1.20 10.99 -10.97
CA GLU A 107 0.16 11.66 -11.73
C GLU A 107 0.46 11.55 -13.24
N PRO A 108 -0.55 11.38 -14.12
CA PRO A 108 -1.99 11.31 -13.82
C PRO A 108 -2.52 9.89 -13.52
N ASN A 109 -1.68 8.84 -13.65
CA ASN A 109 -2.09 7.43 -13.51
C ASN A 109 -2.33 6.96 -12.05
N ARG A 110 -2.73 7.89 -11.17
CA ARG A 110 -3.13 7.74 -9.75
C ARG A 110 -2.78 6.39 -9.13
N THR A 111 -1.50 6.19 -8.80
CA THR A 111 -1.00 4.97 -8.17
C THR A 111 -0.77 5.23 -6.68
N PHE A 112 -1.55 4.61 -5.79
CA PHE A 112 -1.50 4.88 -4.35
C PHE A 112 -0.79 3.80 -3.54
N LEU A 113 -0.87 2.53 -3.99
CA LEU A 113 -0.24 1.39 -3.35
C LEU A 113 0.84 0.83 -4.27
N LYS A 114 2.10 1.01 -3.88
CA LYS A 114 3.26 0.55 -4.62
C LYS A 114 3.88 -0.64 -3.91
N CYS A 115 4.19 -1.72 -4.62
CA CYS A 115 4.89 -2.85 -4.05
C CYS A 115 6.20 -3.11 -4.82
N GLU A 116 7.27 -3.45 -4.11
CA GLU A 116 8.58 -3.75 -4.67
C GLU A 116 9.18 -5.01 -4.01
N ALA A 117 9.83 -5.85 -4.80
CA ALA A 117 10.52 -7.05 -4.36
C ALA A 117 12.02 -6.95 -4.71
N LYS A 118 12.89 -7.24 -3.75
CA LYS A 118 14.34 -7.18 -3.99
C LYS A 118 14.88 -8.37 -4.77
N ASN A 119 14.15 -9.47 -4.76
CA ASN A 119 14.53 -10.77 -5.27
C ASN A 119 13.28 -11.65 -5.46
N TYR A 120 13.47 -12.89 -5.89
CA TYR A 120 12.39 -13.87 -6.11
C TYR A 120 12.13 -14.75 -4.87
N SER A 121 12.40 -14.29 -3.64
CA SER A 121 12.15 -15.09 -2.43
C SER A 121 10.67 -15.21 -2.05
N GLY A 122 9.79 -14.46 -2.72
CA GLY A 122 8.38 -14.29 -2.33
C GLY A 122 8.18 -13.25 -1.23
N ILE A 123 9.24 -12.52 -0.83
CA ILE A 123 9.17 -11.39 0.10
C ILE A 123 9.14 -10.09 -0.69
N PHE A 124 8.19 -9.22 -0.38
CA PHE A 124 8.04 -7.91 -0.98
C PHE A 124 7.60 -6.88 0.05
N ILE A 125 7.78 -5.59 -0.27
CA ILE A 125 7.36 -4.47 0.58
C ILE A 125 6.34 -3.67 -0.21
N CYS A 126 5.18 -3.44 0.39
CA CYS A 126 4.21 -2.49 -0.12
C CYS A 126 4.29 -1.18 0.66
N SER A 127 4.18 -0.06 -0.04
CA SER A 127 4.19 1.27 0.52
C SER A 127 3.13 2.19 -0.06
N TRP A 128 2.75 3.18 0.75
CA TRP A 128 1.77 4.22 0.44
C TRP A 128 2.10 5.48 1.23
N MET A 129 1.54 6.62 0.84
CA MET A 129 1.80 7.91 1.46
C MET A 129 0.49 8.57 1.90
N THR A 130 0.53 9.25 3.05
CA THR A 130 -0.56 10.09 3.58
C THR A 130 0.03 11.43 4.00
N GLU A 131 -0.79 12.47 4.12
CA GLU A 131 -0.35 13.76 4.67
C GLU A 131 0.11 13.61 6.13
N ASN A 132 1.12 14.41 6.53
CA ASN A 132 1.73 14.32 7.87
C ASN A 132 0.78 14.64 9.03
N GLU A 133 -0.32 15.35 8.76
CA GLU A 133 -1.27 15.82 9.77
C GLU A 133 -2.41 14.84 10.04
N SER A 134 -2.33 13.59 9.56
CA SER A 134 -3.38 12.59 9.74
C SER A 134 -2.99 11.53 10.80
N PRO A 135 -2.90 11.88 12.11
CA PRO A 135 -2.45 10.96 13.17
C PRO A 135 -3.44 9.82 13.45
N ASN A 136 -4.68 9.95 12.98
CA ASN A 136 -5.78 9.04 13.29
C ASN A 136 -6.01 7.98 12.19
N VAL A 137 -5.24 8.00 11.10
CA VAL A 137 -5.45 7.08 9.98
C VAL A 137 -5.01 5.67 10.37
N LYS A 138 -5.90 4.72 10.15
CA LYS A 138 -5.67 3.30 10.39
C LYS A 138 -5.55 2.57 9.06
N PHE A 139 -4.52 1.73 8.98
CA PHE A 139 -4.22 0.95 7.79
C PHE A 139 -4.34 -0.54 8.09
N THR A 140 -4.99 -1.28 7.21
CA THR A 140 -4.99 -2.75 7.23
C THR A 140 -4.68 -3.26 5.84
N ILE A 141 -3.59 -4.00 5.69
CA ILE A 141 -3.17 -4.59 4.41
C ILE A 141 -3.28 -6.11 4.46
N ARG A 142 -3.82 -6.70 3.40
CA ARG A 142 -3.94 -8.15 3.22
C ARG A 142 -3.88 -8.50 1.74
N SER A 143 -3.66 -9.77 1.43
CA SER A 143 -4.00 -10.28 0.10
C SER A 143 -5.51 -10.57 0.02
N LEU A 144 -6.07 -10.43 -1.17
CA LEU A 144 -7.31 -11.09 -1.55
C LEU A 144 -6.96 -12.55 -1.87
N LYS A 145 -7.87 -13.48 -1.55
CA LYS A 145 -7.63 -14.92 -1.77
C LYS A 145 -7.32 -15.19 -3.25
N GLY A 146 -6.05 -15.44 -3.58
CA GLY A 146 -5.57 -15.89 -4.87
C GLY A 146 -5.10 -17.35 -4.84
N SER A 147 -4.76 -17.92 -6.01
CA SER A 147 -4.34 -19.34 -6.08
C SER A 147 -2.87 -19.61 -5.69
N GLN A 148 -2.05 -18.58 -5.43
CA GLN A 148 -0.59 -18.70 -5.29
C GLN A 148 -0.06 -18.75 -3.85
N GLY A 149 -0.85 -19.29 -2.93
CA GLY A 149 -0.49 -19.41 -1.52
C GLY A 149 -1.00 -18.26 -0.68
N ASP A 150 -0.96 -18.44 0.64
CA ASP A 150 -1.38 -17.40 1.58
C ASP A 150 -0.29 -16.32 1.68
N VAL A 151 -0.69 -15.06 1.82
CA VAL A 151 0.26 -13.94 1.94
C VAL A 151 0.12 -13.36 3.34
N THR A 152 1.19 -13.42 4.10
CA THR A 152 1.26 -12.82 5.43
C THR A 152 1.98 -11.49 5.36
N CYS A 153 1.36 -10.43 5.87
CA CYS A 153 1.95 -9.09 5.95
C CYS A 153 2.21 -8.68 7.40
N SER A 154 3.29 -7.93 7.61
CA SER A 154 3.56 -7.24 8.87
C SER A 154 2.57 -6.10 9.10
N SER A 155 2.46 -5.65 10.35
CA SER A 155 1.77 -4.39 10.65
C SER A 155 2.42 -3.23 9.88
N PRO A 156 1.63 -2.26 9.37
CA PRO A 156 2.16 -1.07 8.74
C PRO A 156 3.01 -0.24 9.70
N VAL A 157 4.15 0.26 9.22
CA VAL A 157 5.08 1.10 9.98
C VAL A 157 5.36 2.38 9.21
N ALA A 158 5.33 3.51 9.91
CA ALA A 158 5.75 4.79 9.35
C ALA A 158 7.26 4.77 9.08
N HIS A 159 7.64 5.08 7.85
CA HIS A 159 9.02 5.24 7.41
C HIS A 159 9.29 6.74 7.26
N THR A 160 9.72 7.37 8.35
CA THR A 160 10.16 8.76 8.35
C THR A 160 11.60 8.84 7.86
N ASP A 161 11.79 9.12 6.58
CA ASP A 161 13.09 9.62 6.13
C ASP A 161 13.23 11.07 6.64
N LEU A 162 14.39 11.45 7.17
CA LEU A 162 14.63 12.73 7.85
C LEU A 162 14.57 13.95 6.89
N SER A 163 14.28 13.74 5.61
CA SER A 163 13.92 14.80 4.69
C SER A 163 12.49 15.27 4.98
N VAL A 164 12.35 16.54 5.35
CA VAL A 164 11.05 17.20 5.58
C VAL A 164 10.22 17.15 4.29
N THR A 165 9.41 16.11 4.14
CA THR A 165 8.39 15.99 3.11
C THR A 165 7.03 16.21 3.79
N GLU A 166 6.05 16.79 3.10
CA GLU A 166 4.69 17.02 3.62
C GLU A 166 3.89 15.70 3.86
N TYR A 167 4.50 14.56 3.52
CA TYR A 167 3.86 13.26 3.50
C TYR A 167 4.65 12.24 4.32
N THR A 168 3.95 11.35 4.99
CA THR A 168 4.53 10.21 5.69
C THR A 168 4.34 8.96 4.83
N GLU A 169 5.44 8.30 4.47
CA GLU A 169 5.39 7.00 3.82
C GLU A 169 5.17 5.90 4.87
N TYR A 170 4.20 5.04 4.64
CA TYR A 170 3.97 3.82 5.42
C TYR A 170 4.40 2.62 4.60
N ARG A 171 4.95 1.62 5.28
CA ARG A 171 5.42 0.38 4.66
C ARG A 171 4.95 -0.84 5.43
N ALA A 172 4.63 -1.91 4.70
CA ALA A 172 4.41 -3.24 5.25
C ALA A 172 5.21 -4.27 4.45
N GLN A 173 5.91 -5.15 5.15
CA GLN A 173 6.60 -6.27 4.53
C GLN A 173 5.64 -7.45 4.45
N CYS A 174 5.52 -8.04 3.27
CA CYS A 174 4.68 -9.20 3.02
C CYS A 174 5.52 -10.37 2.51
N GLN A 175 5.05 -11.59 2.80
CA GLN A 175 5.69 -12.84 2.40
C GLN A 175 4.63 -13.83 1.93
N ILE A 176 4.90 -14.44 0.77
CA ILE A 176 4.09 -15.53 0.23
C ILE A 176 4.53 -16.85 0.88
N GLU A 177 3.59 -17.59 1.44
CA GLU A 177 3.85 -18.90 2.03
C GLU A 177 4.10 -19.95 0.94
N ASN A 178 5.09 -20.83 1.17
CA ASN A 178 5.45 -21.93 0.26
C ASN A 178 5.80 -21.48 -1.19
N TYR A 179 6.35 -20.28 -1.35
CA TYR A 179 6.72 -19.73 -2.66
C TYR A 179 7.90 -20.46 -3.30
N CYS A 180 7.83 -20.69 -4.63
CA CYS A 180 8.90 -21.29 -5.41
C CYS A 180 9.59 -20.23 -6.31
N PRO A 181 10.81 -19.80 -6.00
CA PRO A 181 11.54 -18.77 -6.77
C PRO A 181 11.82 -19.11 -8.24
N PHE A 182 11.76 -20.40 -8.59
CA PHE A 182 12.12 -20.91 -9.91
C PHE A 182 10.93 -21.13 -10.83
N ALA A 183 9.71 -21.16 -10.28
CA ALA A 183 8.50 -21.42 -11.03
C ALA A 183 8.01 -20.18 -11.78
N GLU A 184 7.33 -20.40 -12.90
CA GLU A 184 6.61 -19.33 -13.58
C GLU A 184 5.33 -18.98 -12.80
N GLU A 185 5.09 -17.68 -12.60
CA GLU A 185 3.88 -17.20 -11.95
C GLU A 185 2.71 -17.16 -12.94
N HIS A 186 1.66 -17.94 -12.66
CA HIS A 186 0.46 -18.03 -13.50
C HIS A 186 -0.72 -17.13 -13.09
N GLN A 187 -0.76 -16.68 -11.84
CA GLN A 187 -1.80 -15.77 -11.33
C GLN A 187 -1.15 -14.62 -10.58
N PRO A 188 -1.65 -13.39 -10.72
CA PRO A 188 -1.11 -12.26 -9.98
C PRO A 188 -1.49 -12.35 -8.50
N ILE A 189 -0.71 -11.67 -7.69
CA ILE A 189 -1.00 -11.38 -6.29
C ILE A 189 -1.90 -10.16 -6.26
N GLU A 190 -3.08 -10.30 -5.66
CA GLU A 190 -4.00 -9.20 -5.44
C GLU A 190 -3.86 -8.70 -4.00
N MET A 191 -3.25 -7.54 -3.83
CA MET A 191 -3.14 -6.85 -2.55
C MET A 191 -4.32 -5.91 -2.34
N PHE A 192 -4.77 -5.81 -1.10
CA PHE A 192 -5.87 -4.97 -0.66
C PHE A 192 -5.46 -4.19 0.59
N LEU A 193 -5.52 -2.86 0.51
CA LEU A 193 -5.24 -1.93 1.58
C LEU A 193 -6.54 -1.22 1.98
N GLU A 194 -6.97 -1.41 3.22
CA GLU A 194 -8.02 -0.63 3.85
C GLU A 194 -7.42 0.57 4.56
N VAL A 195 -8.06 1.72 4.36
CA VAL A 195 -7.67 3.00 4.95
C VAL A 195 -8.89 3.60 5.61
N ILE A 196 -8.79 3.84 6.91
CA ILE A 196 -9.84 4.47 7.70
C ILE A 196 -9.27 5.74 8.32
N ASP A 197 -9.84 6.89 7.98
CA ASP A 197 -9.55 8.16 8.65
C ASP A 197 -10.79 8.63 9.43
N GLU A 198 -10.73 8.46 10.74
CA GLU A 198 -11.84 8.64 11.69
C GLU A 198 -13.11 7.83 11.35
N VAL A 199 -13.89 8.30 10.38
CA VAL A 199 -15.12 7.67 9.86
C VAL A 199 -15.15 7.58 8.33
N GLU A 200 -14.16 8.14 7.63
CA GLU A 200 -13.98 7.97 6.19
C GLU A 200 -13.32 6.63 5.91
N TYR A 201 -13.86 5.87 4.96
CA TYR A 201 -13.29 4.60 4.51
C TYR A 201 -12.96 4.66 3.03
N GLU A 202 -11.71 4.30 2.74
CA GLU A 202 -11.21 4.05 1.41
C GLU A 202 -10.54 2.68 1.33
N ASN A 203 -10.53 2.07 0.15
CA ASN A 203 -9.77 0.84 -0.09
C ASN A 203 -8.96 0.89 -1.39
N TYR A 204 -7.77 0.30 -1.41
CA TYR A 204 -6.90 0.34 -2.57
C TYR A 204 -6.48 -1.08 -2.94
N THR A 205 -6.54 -1.38 -4.22
CA THR A 205 -6.09 -2.66 -4.76
C THR A 205 -4.83 -2.49 -5.59
N SER A 206 -3.97 -3.50 -5.56
CA SER A 206 -2.83 -3.60 -6.47
C SER A 206 -2.67 -5.06 -6.89
N SER A 207 -2.52 -5.28 -8.20
CA SER A 207 -2.41 -6.63 -8.79
C SER A 207 -1.10 -6.71 -9.55
N PHE A 208 -0.24 -7.67 -9.18
CA PHE A 208 1.09 -7.80 -9.77
C PHE A 208 1.63 -9.23 -9.70
N PHE A 209 2.60 -9.55 -10.56
CA PHE A 209 3.50 -10.68 -10.36
C PHE A 209 4.78 -10.21 -9.66
N ILE A 210 5.44 -11.08 -8.89
CA ILE A 210 6.74 -10.77 -8.26
C ILE A 210 7.73 -10.32 -9.33
N ARG A 211 7.82 -11.02 -10.47
CA ARG A 211 8.69 -10.67 -11.60
C ARG A 211 8.51 -9.24 -12.13
N ASP A 212 7.31 -8.67 -11.99
CA ASP A 212 7.00 -7.31 -12.46
C ASP A 212 7.41 -6.23 -11.46
N ILE A 213 7.41 -6.57 -10.17
CA ILE A 213 7.78 -5.67 -9.07
C ILE A 213 9.24 -5.83 -8.60
N ILE A 214 10.04 -6.64 -9.33
CA ILE A 214 11.46 -6.80 -9.02
C ILE A 214 12.20 -5.47 -9.18
N LYS A 215 12.87 -5.06 -8.10
CA LYS A 215 13.84 -3.97 -8.06
C LYS A 215 15.03 -4.41 -7.19
N PRO A 216 16.15 -4.83 -7.80
CA PRO A 216 17.32 -5.25 -7.05
C PRO A 216 17.86 -4.11 -6.16
N ASP A 217 18.57 -4.46 -5.09
CA ASP A 217 19.41 -3.48 -4.40
C ASP A 217 20.57 -3.01 -5.31
N PRO A 218 21.16 -1.83 -5.07
CA PRO A 218 22.30 -1.36 -5.86
C PRO A 218 23.53 -2.27 -5.73
N PRO A 219 24.31 -2.48 -6.81
CA PRO A 219 25.58 -3.18 -6.76
C PRO A 219 26.59 -2.49 -5.84
N GLN A 220 27.54 -3.27 -5.30
CA GLN A 220 28.73 -2.72 -4.65
C GLN A 220 29.85 -2.68 -5.68
N CYS A 221 30.33 -1.48 -6.03
CA CYS A 221 31.35 -1.28 -7.05
C CYS A 221 32.64 -0.67 -6.49
N GLN A 222 33.74 -0.94 -7.19
CA GLN A 222 35.08 -0.43 -6.91
C GLN A 222 35.73 0.04 -8.22
N TYR A 223 36.43 1.17 -8.18
CA TYR A 223 37.20 1.68 -9.31
C TYR A 223 38.70 1.55 -9.07
N VAL A 224 39.41 0.99 -10.05
CA VAL A 224 40.85 0.78 -9.99
C VAL A 224 41.54 1.74 -10.98
N THR A 225 42.08 2.84 -10.47
CA THR A 225 42.67 3.91 -11.29
C THR A 225 43.90 3.45 -12.08
N THR A 226 44.65 2.46 -11.60
CA THR A 226 45.91 2.01 -12.23
C THR A 226 45.70 1.39 -13.60
N ASN A 227 44.56 0.76 -13.84
CA ASN A 227 44.21 0.15 -15.12
C ASN A 227 42.89 0.69 -15.71
N GLY A 228 42.19 1.60 -15.04
CA GLY A 228 40.93 2.18 -15.49
C GLY A 228 39.74 1.24 -15.40
N THR A 229 39.83 0.19 -14.58
CA THR A 229 38.80 -0.84 -14.48
C THR A 229 37.81 -0.55 -13.37
N VAL A 230 36.52 -0.63 -13.68
CA VAL A 230 35.44 -0.67 -12.69
C VAL A 230 35.02 -2.13 -12.53
N THR A 231 34.89 -2.58 -11.29
CA THR A 231 34.40 -3.92 -10.95
C THR A 231 33.24 -3.82 -9.96
N TRP A 232 32.31 -4.77 -9.99
CA TRP A 232 31.20 -4.78 -9.05
C TRP A 232 30.73 -6.19 -8.71
N THR A 233 30.02 -6.29 -7.60
CA THR A 233 29.42 -7.53 -7.14
C THR A 233 27.90 -7.44 -7.14
N TYR A 234 27.27 -8.58 -7.38
CA TYR A 234 25.83 -8.73 -7.21
C TYR A 234 25.44 -8.33 -5.78
N PRO A 235 24.29 -7.67 -5.60
CA PRO A 235 23.77 -7.36 -4.28
C PRO A 235 23.60 -8.63 -3.46
N ARG A 236 23.93 -8.58 -2.16
CA ARG A 236 23.81 -9.73 -1.26
C ARG A 236 22.38 -10.23 -1.09
N THR A 237 21.41 -9.36 -1.32
CA THR A 237 19.98 -9.64 -1.25
C THR A 237 19.45 -10.30 -2.51
N TRP A 238 20.20 -10.37 -3.61
CA TRP A 238 19.71 -10.94 -4.86
C TRP A 238 19.56 -12.47 -4.80
N SER A 239 18.62 -13.01 -5.58
CA SER A 239 18.36 -14.45 -5.66
C SER A 239 19.60 -15.26 -6.06
N THR A 240 19.70 -16.49 -5.53
CA THR A 240 20.76 -17.44 -5.86
C THR A 240 20.17 -18.75 -6.40
N PRO A 241 20.88 -19.46 -7.31
CA PRO A 241 22.20 -19.14 -7.84
C PRO A 241 22.17 -18.07 -8.95
N LYS A 242 23.27 -17.31 -9.09
CA LYS A 242 23.41 -16.22 -10.10
C LYS A 242 23.37 -16.72 -11.54
N SER A 243 23.69 -18.00 -11.76
CA SER A 243 23.56 -18.65 -13.06
C SER A 243 22.10 -18.78 -13.51
N TYR A 244 21.16 -18.85 -12.56
CA TYR A 244 19.72 -18.90 -12.84
C TYR A 244 19.07 -17.52 -12.78
N PHE A 245 19.51 -16.68 -11.84
CA PHE A 245 19.04 -15.29 -11.69
C PHE A 245 20.14 -14.30 -12.12
N PRO A 246 20.50 -14.20 -13.41
CA PRO A 246 21.49 -13.23 -13.85
C PRO A 246 20.92 -11.82 -13.85
N LEU A 247 21.74 -10.87 -13.43
CA LEU A 247 21.51 -9.45 -13.56
C LEU A 247 22.23 -8.91 -14.81
N THR A 248 21.68 -7.84 -15.36
CA THR A 248 22.34 -6.95 -16.31
C THR A 248 22.62 -5.61 -15.62
N PHE A 249 23.64 -4.89 -16.08
CA PHE A 249 24.17 -3.71 -15.41
C PHE A 249 24.24 -2.50 -16.34
N ARG A 250 24.12 -1.33 -15.72
CA ARG A 250 24.47 -0.05 -16.33
C ARG A 250 25.55 0.61 -15.54
N VAL A 251 26.60 1.06 -16.23
CA VAL A 251 27.67 1.87 -15.66
C VAL A 251 27.51 3.29 -16.17
N GLN A 252 27.39 4.25 -15.27
CA GLN A 252 27.37 5.66 -15.59
C GLN A 252 28.73 6.26 -15.25
N VAL A 253 29.25 7.07 -16.17
CA VAL A 253 30.43 7.92 -15.98
C VAL A 253 29.99 9.36 -16.19
N GLU A 254 29.97 10.13 -15.12
CA GLU A 254 29.64 11.56 -15.16
C GLU A 254 30.94 12.36 -15.10
N SER A 255 31.25 13.08 -16.19
CA SER A 255 32.44 13.92 -16.24
C SER A 255 32.14 15.34 -15.80
N THR A 256 32.78 15.74 -14.69
CA THR A 256 32.65 17.09 -14.13
C THR A 256 33.21 18.16 -15.06
N LYS A 257 34.19 17.82 -15.91
CA LYS A 257 34.83 18.76 -16.85
C LYS A 257 34.02 19.00 -18.11
N LYS A 258 33.31 17.98 -18.60
CA LYS A 258 32.56 18.04 -19.86
C LYS A 258 31.07 18.30 -19.65
N HIS A 259 30.59 18.27 -18.41
CA HIS A 259 29.16 18.30 -18.09
C HIS A 259 28.36 17.28 -18.91
N GLU A 260 28.95 16.10 -19.12
CA GLU A 260 28.39 15.03 -19.94
C GLU A 260 28.31 13.75 -19.10
N SER A 261 27.23 13.00 -19.26
CA SER A 261 27.08 11.67 -18.66
C SER A 261 27.01 10.62 -19.76
N GLN A 262 27.83 9.58 -19.61
CA GLN A 262 27.86 8.44 -20.52
C GLN A 262 27.38 7.20 -19.77
N VAL A 263 26.49 6.43 -20.40
CA VAL A 263 25.92 5.21 -19.82
C VAL A 263 26.25 4.03 -20.73
N TYR A 264 26.76 2.96 -20.11
CA TYR A 264 27.17 1.74 -20.78
C TYR A 264 26.40 0.56 -20.21
N ASP A 265 25.74 -0.21 -21.07
CA ASP A 265 25.08 -1.47 -20.70
C ASP A 265 26.09 -2.63 -20.78
N THR A 266 26.06 -3.54 -19.80
CA THR A 266 26.90 -4.75 -19.80
C THR A 266 26.29 -5.85 -18.92
N ASP A 267 26.54 -7.11 -19.30
CA ASP A 267 26.18 -8.28 -18.49
C ASP A 267 27.35 -8.79 -17.64
N GLU A 268 28.55 -8.23 -17.86
CA GLU A 268 29.76 -8.56 -17.13
C GLU A 268 29.79 -7.88 -15.75
N GLN A 269 30.66 -8.36 -14.87
CA GLN A 269 30.89 -7.77 -13.54
C GLN A 269 32.11 -6.83 -13.49
N SER A 270 32.65 -6.49 -14.66
CA SER A 270 33.75 -5.55 -14.82
C SER A 270 33.69 -4.87 -16.18
N MET A 271 34.26 -3.67 -16.25
CA MET A 271 34.39 -2.91 -17.49
C MET A 271 35.60 -1.98 -17.42
N GLN A 272 36.32 -1.85 -18.54
CA GLN A 272 37.35 -0.84 -18.70
C GLN A 272 36.70 0.48 -19.10
N ILE A 273 37.04 1.56 -18.39
CA ILE A 273 36.57 2.90 -18.74
C ILE A 273 37.66 3.60 -19.55
N PRO A 274 37.47 3.84 -20.85
CA PRO A 274 38.53 4.34 -21.73
C PRO A 274 39.05 5.73 -21.35
N THR A 275 38.23 6.54 -20.65
CA THR A 275 38.51 7.96 -20.46
C THR A 275 37.99 8.51 -19.11
N ALA A 276 38.15 7.76 -18.02
CA ALA A 276 37.82 8.29 -16.69
C ALA A 276 38.95 9.19 -16.17
N GLY A 277 38.66 10.48 -16.03
CA GLY A 277 39.50 11.44 -15.31
C GLY A 277 39.45 11.21 -13.79
N PRO A 278 40.40 11.79 -13.02
CA PRO A 278 40.48 11.61 -11.57
C PRO A 278 39.29 12.18 -10.79
N GLU A 279 38.49 13.06 -11.41
CA GLU A 279 37.32 13.72 -10.81
C GLU A 279 35.99 13.20 -11.41
N ASP A 280 36.04 12.16 -12.24
CA ASP A 280 34.84 11.59 -12.85
C ASP A 280 34.12 10.70 -11.83
N LYS A 281 32.79 10.82 -11.81
CA LYS A 281 31.93 10.06 -10.91
C LYS A 281 31.43 8.82 -11.63
N ILE A 282 31.70 7.66 -11.04
CA ILE A 282 31.29 6.37 -11.59
C ILE A 282 30.27 5.73 -10.65
N SER A 283 29.15 5.27 -11.21
CA SER A 283 28.11 4.54 -10.48
C SER A 283 27.60 3.37 -11.32
N VAL A 284 27.07 2.35 -10.65
CA VAL A 284 26.53 1.16 -11.28
C VAL A 284 25.13 0.89 -10.76
N GLN A 285 24.20 0.52 -11.64
CA GLN A 285 22.89 -0.01 -11.25
C GLN A 285 22.65 -1.36 -11.91
N ALA A 286 21.71 -2.14 -11.37
CA ALA A 286 21.40 -3.48 -11.83
C ALA A 286 19.92 -3.66 -12.12
N ARG A 287 19.60 -4.63 -12.97
CA ARG A 287 18.24 -5.09 -13.26
C ARG A 287 18.27 -6.58 -13.57
N ASP A 288 17.14 -7.27 -13.39
CA ASP A 288 16.97 -8.59 -13.96
C ASP A 288 17.31 -8.61 -15.46
N ARG A 289 18.05 -9.64 -15.91
CA ARG A 289 18.50 -9.73 -17.30
C ARG A 289 17.39 -10.17 -18.25
N TYR A 290 16.48 -11.02 -17.79
CA TYR A 290 15.47 -11.67 -18.63
C TYR A 290 14.11 -11.01 -18.55
N TYR A 291 13.83 -10.29 -17.46
CA TYR A 291 12.60 -9.52 -17.29
C TYR A 291 12.88 -8.02 -17.30
N ASN A 292 11.97 -7.28 -17.94
CA ASN A 292 12.04 -5.82 -18.00
C ASN A 292 11.49 -5.19 -16.71
N SER A 293 12.08 -5.56 -15.57
CA SER A 293 11.72 -5.06 -14.24
C SER A 293 12.32 -3.67 -13.98
N SER A 294 12.20 -3.17 -12.75
CA SER A 294 12.81 -1.89 -12.37
C SER A 294 14.33 -2.01 -12.24
N TRP A 295 15.04 -0.96 -12.66
CA TRP A 295 16.45 -0.78 -12.31
C TRP A 295 16.58 -0.49 -10.80
N SER A 296 17.65 -0.99 -10.18
CA SER A 296 18.06 -0.56 -8.85
C SER A 296 18.33 0.94 -8.83
N GLU A 297 18.41 1.53 -7.64
CA GLU A 297 19.07 2.83 -7.54
C GLU A 297 20.53 2.71 -8.02
N TRP A 298 21.12 3.84 -8.41
CA TRP A 298 22.55 3.90 -8.65
C TRP A 298 23.31 3.59 -7.37
N SER A 299 24.39 2.82 -7.49
CA SER A 299 25.31 2.58 -6.39
C SER A 299 25.89 3.88 -5.84
N SER A 300 26.40 3.85 -4.62
CA SER A 300 27.39 4.84 -4.20
C SER A 300 28.53 4.90 -5.20
N LEU A 301 29.21 6.05 -5.27
CA LEU A 301 30.34 6.25 -6.17
C LEU A 301 31.37 5.13 -6.03
N CYS A 302 31.77 4.54 -7.15
CA CYS A 302 32.80 3.52 -7.21
C CYS A 302 34.15 4.16 -6.87
N ARG A 303 34.67 3.84 -5.69
CA ARG A 303 35.97 4.31 -5.19
C ARG A 303 37.00 3.18 -5.19
#